data_AF-A0A5J4UBD2-F1
#
_entry.id   AF-A0A5J4UBD2-F1
#
_cell.length_a   1.000
_cell.length_b   1.000
_cell.length_c   1.000
_cell.angle_alpha   90.00
_cell.angle_beta   90.00
_cell.angle_gamma   90.00
#
_symmetry.space_group_name_H-M   'P 1'
#
loop_
_entity.id
_entity.type
_entity.pdbx_description
1 polymer ?
#
loop_
_entity_poly.entity_id
_entity_poly.type
_entity_poly.pdbx_seq_one_letter_code
_entity_poly.pdbx_strand_id
1 'polypeptide(L)'
;KILVQITCGWNDQTSGGIFVDSCVFTDRNTIAKDDSEFSFIKIAGRSTNIQISNSVFNGGKFGSGGAITKNYILNFGVQPSSLLAIEKSVFKGIDGQTGPFIRSNENGFNLISTSIFRGAKFLDDDNGNHAALLFQPSQQYSTIRLDTFSDIKNGSAILLDNSNENFVIIQNQFINIDAKTSLGGAIVIINPTATNIITAQYNTFENNKGLKAGAIYIDASVRAPKYNIYYDIFTGIEEIAKAVEEESEEEIVFF
;
A
#
# COMPACT_ATOMS: atom_id res chain seq x y z
N LYS A 1 -1.00 5.37 23.38
CA LYS A 1 -0.93 4.12 24.20
C LYS A 1 -0.96 2.94 23.25
N ILE A 2 0.13 2.17 23.16
CA ILE A 2 0.25 0.97 22.31
C ILE A 2 -0.65 -0.12 22.89
N LEU A 3 -1.58 -0.69 22.09
CA LEU A 3 -2.51 -1.70 22.59
C LEU A 3 -1.91 -3.12 22.53
N VAL A 4 -1.08 -3.43 21.52
CA VAL A 4 -0.23 -4.62 21.45
C VAL A 4 0.96 -4.29 20.55
N GLN A 5 2.19 -4.57 20.98
CA GLN A 5 3.37 -4.60 20.10
C GLN A 5 3.96 -6.00 20.20
N ILE A 6 3.81 -6.81 19.14
CA ILE A 6 4.44 -8.13 19.05
C ILE A 6 5.81 -7.95 18.43
N THR A 7 6.82 -7.60 19.23
CA THR A 7 8.21 -7.63 18.76
C THR A 7 8.75 -9.03 18.96
N CYS A 8 8.82 -9.82 17.89
CA CYS A 8 9.75 -10.95 17.88
C CYS A 8 11.17 -10.36 17.86
N GLY A 9 11.97 -10.71 18.87
CA GLY A 9 13.36 -10.27 18.93
C GLY A 9 14.18 -10.82 17.76
N TRP A 10 15.45 -10.42 17.66
CA TRP A 10 16.46 -10.89 16.70
C TRP A 10 16.84 -12.38 16.86
N ASN A 11 15.94 -13.21 17.40
CA ASN A 11 16.11 -14.65 17.45
C ASN A 11 15.51 -15.22 16.18
N ASP A 12 16.36 -15.76 15.33
CA ASP A 12 16.05 -16.52 14.12
C ASP A 12 15.22 -17.79 14.44
N GLN A 13 14.00 -17.61 14.90
CA GLN A 13 13.07 -18.71 15.12
C GLN A 13 12.58 -19.17 13.74
N THR A 14 13.14 -20.27 13.25
CA THR A 14 12.73 -20.93 12.00
C THR A 14 11.40 -21.68 12.14
N SER A 15 10.79 -21.64 13.32
CA SER A 15 9.51 -22.27 13.66
C SER A 15 8.67 -21.32 14.51
N GLY A 16 7.39 -21.17 14.19
CA GLY A 16 6.46 -20.30 14.91
C GLY A 16 5.78 -19.29 14.00
N GLY A 17 4.65 -18.77 14.44
CA GLY A 17 3.85 -17.84 13.65
C GLY A 17 2.98 -16.94 14.50
N ILE A 18 2.45 -15.90 13.87
CA ILE A 18 1.49 -14.99 14.48
C ILE A 18 0.13 -15.32 13.88
N PHE A 19 -0.84 -15.63 14.73
CA PHE A 19 -2.23 -15.84 14.33
C PHE A 19 -3.11 -14.79 15.02
N VAL A 20 -3.76 -13.95 14.23
CA VAL A 20 -4.69 -12.91 14.70
C VAL A 20 -6.02 -13.18 14.04
N ASP A 21 -7.02 -13.57 14.83
CA ASP A 21 -8.36 -13.81 14.32
C ASP A 21 -9.39 -13.05 15.14
N SER A 22 -10.42 -12.53 14.47
CA SER A 22 -11.59 -11.92 15.11
C SER A 22 -11.26 -10.76 16.06
N CYS A 23 -10.15 -10.06 15.80
CA CYS A 23 -9.66 -8.97 16.63
C CYS A 23 -10.13 -7.60 16.10
N VAL A 24 -10.30 -6.63 17.00
CA VAL A 24 -10.62 -5.25 16.64
C VAL A 24 -9.54 -4.32 17.20
N PHE A 25 -8.82 -3.67 16.28
CA PHE A 25 -7.82 -2.66 16.57
C PHE A 25 -8.44 -1.28 16.33
N THR A 26 -8.29 -0.37 17.27
CA THR A 26 -8.85 0.99 17.14
C THR A 26 -7.88 1.98 17.74
N ASP A 27 -7.43 2.93 16.93
CA ASP A 27 -6.68 4.06 17.41
C ASP A 27 -7.66 5.17 17.80
N ARG A 28 -7.42 5.78 18.95
CA ARG A 28 -8.19 6.93 19.45
C ARG A 28 -7.34 8.21 19.48
N ASN A 29 -6.10 8.15 19.01
CA ASN A 29 -5.22 9.30 19.00
C ASN A 29 -5.78 10.39 18.08
N THR A 30 -5.89 11.59 18.63
CA THR A 30 -6.29 12.82 17.92
C THR A 30 -5.09 13.67 17.52
N ILE A 31 -3.88 13.26 17.91
CA ILE A 31 -2.65 14.03 17.72
C ILE A 31 -2.25 13.94 16.24
N ALA A 32 -2.07 15.10 15.62
CA ALA A 32 -1.60 15.21 14.26
C ALA A 32 -0.07 15.22 14.22
N LYS A 33 0.49 14.41 13.31
CA LYS A 33 1.83 14.55 12.74
C LYS A 33 2.97 14.59 13.77
N ASP A 34 3.39 13.43 14.24
CA ASP A 34 4.81 13.20 14.44
C ASP A 34 5.28 12.16 13.41
N ASP A 35 6.56 12.21 13.01
CA ASP A 35 7.14 11.22 12.11
C ASP A 35 7.38 9.87 12.81
N SER A 36 6.77 9.67 13.99
CA SER A 36 6.96 8.44 14.75
C SER A 36 6.33 7.26 14.03
N GLU A 37 7.01 6.12 14.12
CA GLU A 37 6.52 4.88 13.57
C GLU A 37 5.52 4.27 14.56
N PHE A 38 4.25 4.16 14.14
CA PHE A 38 3.24 3.43 14.89
C PHE A 38 2.64 2.30 14.05
N SER A 39 2.31 1.18 14.70
CA SER A 39 1.61 0.06 14.09
C SER A 39 0.79 -0.66 15.14
N PHE A 40 -0.36 -1.22 14.74
CA PHE A 40 -1.07 -2.15 15.60
C PHE A 40 -0.35 -3.50 15.66
N ILE A 41 0.25 -3.91 14.54
CA ILE A 41 1.05 -5.12 14.44
C ILE A 41 2.35 -4.75 13.73
N LYS A 42 3.49 -4.91 14.41
CA LYS A 42 4.81 -4.71 13.82
C LYS A 42 5.60 -6.02 13.85
N ILE A 43 5.93 -6.56 12.69
CA ILE A 43 6.84 -7.70 12.55
C ILE A 43 8.23 -7.15 12.22
N ALA A 44 9.16 -7.29 13.18
CA ALA A 44 10.53 -6.77 13.08
C ALA A 44 11.61 -7.87 13.05
N GLY A 45 11.21 -9.14 13.08
CA GLY A 45 12.11 -10.30 13.10
C GLY A 45 11.56 -11.46 12.26
N ARG A 46 12.36 -12.50 12.05
CA ARG A 46 11.98 -13.67 11.25
C ARG A 46 10.73 -14.34 11.83
N SER A 47 9.64 -14.34 11.06
CA SER A 47 8.43 -15.12 11.35
C SER A 47 8.07 -15.88 10.08
N THR A 48 7.93 -17.21 10.16
CA THR A 48 7.70 -18.02 8.96
C THR A 48 6.26 -17.94 8.47
N ASN A 49 5.30 -17.69 9.37
CA ASN A 49 3.87 -17.64 9.04
C ASN A 49 3.12 -16.60 9.88
N ILE A 50 2.56 -15.57 9.23
CA ILE A 50 1.72 -14.55 9.85
C ILE A 50 0.36 -14.65 9.18
N GLN A 51 -0.67 -14.95 9.96
CA GLN A 51 -2.03 -15.10 9.49
C GLN A 51 -2.93 -14.14 10.25
N ILE A 52 -3.61 -13.28 9.52
CA ILE A 52 -4.55 -12.31 10.07
C ILE A 52 -5.88 -12.49 9.37
N SER A 53 -6.90 -12.92 10.11
CA SER A 53 -8.21 -13.21 9.58
C SER A 53 -9.33 -12.55 10.36
N ASN A 54 -10.45 -12.27 9.68
CA ASN A 54 -11.70 -11.81 10.30
C ASN A 54 -11.55 -10.61 11.24
N SER A 55 -10.53 -9.77 11.01
CA SER A 55 -10.14 -8.72 11.95
C SER A 55 -10.47 -7.34 11.39
N VAL A 56 -10.62 -6.37 12.29
CA VAL A 56 -11.00 -5.00 11.94
C VAL A 56 -9.96 -4.02 12.46
N PHE A 57 -9.48 -3.15 11.58
CA PHE A 57 -8.53 -2.07 11.88
C PHE A 57 -9.22 -0.73 11.62
N ASN A 58 -9.47 0.01 12.71
CA ASN A 58 -10.20 1.28 12.70
C ASN A 58 -9.26 2.46 12.98
N GLY A 59 -9.11 3.31 11.97
CA GLY A 59 -8.28 4.51 12.04
C GLY A 59 -6.81 4.19 12.18
N GLY A 60 -6.09 5.18 12.71
CA GLY A 60 -4.66 5.10 12.94
C GLY A 60 -3.92 6.36 12.50
N LYS A 61 -2.90 6.72 13.27
CA LYS A 61 -1.83 7.62 12.88
C LYS A 61 -0.53 6.82 12.90
N PHE A 62 -0.19 6.19 11.78
CA PHE A 62 0.92 5.25 11.64
C PHE A 62 2.26 5.92 11.29
N GLY A 63 2.22 7.13 10.70
CA GLY A 63 3.43 7.85 10.30
C GLY A 63 4.27 7.05 9.32
N SER A 64 5.53 6.75 9.69
CA SER A 64 6.42 5.90 8.90
C SER A 64 6.15 4.39 9.02
N GLY A 65 5.14 3.97 9.79
CA GLY A 65 4.60 2.61 9.84
C GLY A 65 3.26 2.46 9.11
N GLY A 66 2.60 1.30 9.23
CA GLY A 66 1.21 1.06 8.83
C GLY A 66 0.40 0.39 9.95
N ALA A 67 -0.89 0.13 9.72
CA ALA A 67 -1.70 -0.67 10.65
C ALA A 67 -1.01 -2.02 10.93
N ILE A 68 -0.50 -2.62 9.85
CA ILE A 68 0.44 -3.73 9.89
C ILE A 68 1.74 -3.28 9.21
N THR A 69 2.85 -3.37 9.93
CA THR A 69 4.19 -3.13 9.38
C THR A 69 4.97 -4.43 9.43
N LYS A 70 5.43 -4.89 8.27
CA LYS A 70 6.37 -5.99 8.13
C LYS A 70 7.69 -5.41 7.63
N ASN A 71 8.66 -5.28 8.53
CA ASN A 71 9.94 -4.62 8.26
C ASN A 71 11.08 -5.48 8.80
N TYR A 72 11.51 -6.43 7.97
CA TYR A 72 12.68 -7.25 8.24
C TYR A 72 13.51 -7.38 6.96
N ILE A 73 14.74 -6.87 7.01
CA ILE A 73 15.69 -6.88 5.90
C ILE A 73 16.85 -7.80 6.29
N LEU A 74 17.03 -8.88 5.52
CA LEU A 74 18.19 -9.74 5.66
C LEU A 74 19.34 -9.24 4.79
N ASN A 75 20.40 -8.75 5.43
CA ASN A 75 21.59 -8.29 4.71
C ASN A 75 22.49 -9.46 4.23
N PHE A 76 22.39 -10.65 4.84
CA PHE A 76 23.17 -11.85 4.47
C PHE A 76 22.44 -13.15 4.86
N GLY A 77 22.53 -14.19 4.01
CA GLY A 77 22.02 -15.54 4.27
C GLY A 77 20.78 -15.97 3.47
N VAL A 78 20.36 -17.23 3.62
CA VAL A 78 19.13 -17.77 3.02
C VAL A 78 17.94 -17.32 3.86
N GLN A 79 17.05 -16.51 3.27
CA GLN A 79 15.79 -16.17 3.90
C GLN A 79 14.81 -17.33 3.72
N PRO A 80 14.40 -18.04 4.79
CA PRO A 80 13.21 -18.88 4.71
C PRO A 80 12.01 -17.96 4.39
N SER A 81 11.20 -18.37 3.42
CA SER A 81 10.02 -17.65 2.98
C SER A 81 9.09 -17.30 4.16
N SER A 82 8.89 -16.02 4.43
CA SER A 82 7.89 -15.56 5.40
C SER A 82 6.56 -15.33 4.69
N LEU A 83 5.50 -16.03 5.11
CA LEU A 83 4.15 -15.79 4.62
C LEU A 83 3.48 -14.71 5.46
N LEU A 84 2.94 -13.68 4.81
CA LEU A 84 1.91 -12.81 5.38
C LEU A 84 0.59 -13.11 4.66
N ALA A 85 -0.35 -13.73 5.35
CA ALA A 85 -1.70 -13.97 4.87
C ALA A 85 -2.68 -13.05 5.61
N ILE A 86 -3.40 -12.20 4.87
CA ILE A 86 -4.43 -11.33 5.39
C ILE A 86 -5.72 -11.64 4.65
N GLU A 87 -6.71 -12.14 5.38
CA GLU A 87 -7.96 -12.59 4.80
C GLU A 87 -9.18 -12.06 5.55
N LYS A 88 -10.29 -11.81 4.85
CA LYS A 88 -11.60 -11.47 5.46
C LYS A 88 -11.54 -10.31 6.46
N SER A 89 -10.62 -9.38 6.28
CA SER A 89 -10.34 -8.32 7.23
C SER A 89 -10.80 -6.97 6.70
N VAL A 90 -11.07 -6.02 7.60
CA VAL A 90 -11.55 -4.68 7.24
C VAL A 90 -10.59 -3.64 7.79
N PHE A 91 -10.05 -2.82 6.90
CA PHE A 91 -9.20 -1.68 7.19
C PHE A 91 -9.95 -0.40 6.81
N LYS A 92 -10.15 0.51 7.77
CA LYS A 92 -10.92 1.73 7.49
C LYS A 92 -10.49 2.94 8.31
N GLY A 93 -10.75 4.13 7.76
CA GLY A 93 -10.79 5.37 8.53
C GLY A 93 -9.44 6.01 8.84
N ILE A 94 -8.41 5.77 8.01
CA ILE A 94 -7.21 6.61 8.03
C ILE A 94 -7.62 8.03 7.59
N ASP A 95 -7.23 9.06 8.35
CA ASP A 95 -7.47 10.45 7.98
C ASP A 95 -6.28 11.32 8.38
N GLY A 96 -5.70 12.05 7.42
CA GLY A 96 -4.64 13.04 7.63
C GLY A 96 -3.34 12.46 8.21
N GLN A 97 -2.72 11.52 7.51
CA GLN A 97 -1.39 10.96 7.82
C GLN A 97 -0.71 10.36 6.58
N THR A 98 0.55 9.91 6.72
CA THR A 98 1.38 9.40 5.63
C THR A 98 1.48 7.86 5.58
N GLY A 99 1.11 7.17 6.66
CA GLY A 99 1.29 5.72 6.79
C GLY A 99 0.13 4.89 6.21
N PRO A 100 0.41 3.78 5.51
CA PRO A 100 -0.59 2.91 4.86
C PRO A 100 -1.37 2.07 5.87
N PHE A 101 -2.36 1.30 5.39
CA PHE A 101 -2.89 0.19 6.19
C PHE A 101 -1.86 -0.93 6.32
N ILE A 102 -1.18 -1.28 5.22
CA ILE A 102 -0.17 -2.33 5.22
C ILE A 102 1.11 -1.77 4.60
N ARG A 103 2.20 -1.84 5.35
CA ARG A 103 3.57 -1.60 4.86
C ARG A 103 4.33 -2.91 4.89
N SER A 104 4.83 -3.36 3.75
CA SER A 104 5.67 -4.55 3.64
C SER A 104 7.00 -4.20 2.97
N ASN A 105 8.06 -4.23 3.77
CA ASN A 105 9.44 -3.91 3.38
C ASN A 105 10.36 -5.14 3.47
N GLU A 106 9.78 -6.34 3.58
CA GLU A 106 10.49 -7.61 3.71
C GLU A 106 10.29 -8.47 2.45
N ASN A 107 11.27 -9.34 2.16
CA ASN A 107 11.15 -10.44 1.21
C ASN A 107 10.24 -11.54 1.75
N GLY A 108 9.20 -11.90 1.03
CA GLY A 108 8.25 -12.88 1.53
C GLY A 108 7.15 -13.19 0.53
N PHE A 109 6.33 -14.18 0.86
CA PHE A 109 5.06 -14.37 0.17
C PHE A 109 4.01 -13.53 0.88
N ASN A 110 3.30 -12.71 0.14
CA ASN A 110 2.14 -12.01 0.67
C ASN A 110 0.89 -12.53 -0.04
N LEU A 111 -0.11 -12.93 0.73
CA LEU A 111 -1.46 -13.21 0.27
C LEU A 111 -2.39 -12.23 0.99
N ILE A 112 -2.91 -11.26 0.26
CA ILE A 112 -4.00 -10.42 0.74
C ILE A 112 -5.23 -10.84 -0.05
N SER A 113 -6.30 -11.22 0.63
CA SER A 113 -7.52 -11.55 -0.08
C SER A 113 -8.80 -11.36 0.69
N THR A 114 -9.92 -11.23 -0.03
CA THR A 114 -11.28 -11.15 0.54
C THR A 114 -11.44 -10.08 1.62
N SER A 115 -10.63 -9.03 1.57
CA SER A 115 -10.54 -7.95 2.56
C SER A 115 -11.03 -6.63 1.98
N ILE A 116 -11.35 -5.69 2.87
CA ILE A 116 -11.88 -4.37 2.50
C ILE A 116 -10.92 -3.30 3.02
N PHE A 117 -10.46 -2.43 2.13
CA PHE A 117 -9.64 -1.26 2.44
C PHE A 117 -10.43 -0.01 2.03
N ARG A 118 -10.88 0.79 3.00
CA ARG A 118 -11.79 1.90 2.66
C ARG A 118 -11.61 3.18 3.45
N GLY A 119 -11.95 4.30 2.83
CA GLY A 119 -12.02 5.59 3.51
C GLY A 119 -10.67 6.00 4.10
N ALA A 120 -9.60 5.79 3.34
CA ALA A 120 -8.27 6.31 3.69
C ALA A 120 -8.11 7.70 3.06
N LYS A 121 -7.73 8.69 3.86
CA LYS A 121 -7.40 10.03 3.41
C LYS A 121 -5.99 10.36 3.88
N PHE A 122 -5.04 10.33 2.97
CA PHE A 122 -3.66 10.68 3.26
C PHE A 122 -3.45 12.19 3.27
N LEU A 123 -2.27 12.64 3.69
CA LEU A 123 -1.91 14.04 3.57
C LEU A 123 -1.92 14.47 2.10
N ASP A 124 -2.39 15.68 1.85
CA ASP A 124 -2.25 16.35 0.56
C ASP A 124 -0.89 17.05 0.56
N ASP A 125 0.17 16.27 0.42
CA ASP A 125 1.53 16.77 0.34
C ASP A 125 2.19 16.32 -0.96
N ASP A 126 3.32 16.94 -1.31
CA ASP A 126 4.05 16.62 -2.54
C ASP A 126 4.75 15.25 -2.48
N ASN A 127 4.59 14.50 -1.38
CA ASN A 127 5.22 13.21 -1.17
C ASN A 127 4.34 12.11 -1.79
N GLY A 128 4.40 11.96 -3.12
CA GLY A 128 3.48 11.15 -3.93
C GLY A 128 3.47 9.62 -3.73
N ASN A 129 4.03 9.13 -2.62
CA ASN A 129 4.18 7.72 -2.26
C ASN A 129 3.16 7.24 -1.21
N HIS A 130 2.03 7.93 -1.08
CA HIS A 130 0.94 7.46 -0.24
C HIS A 130 0.15 6.34 -0.91
N ALA A 131 -0.17 5.31 -0.14
CA ALA A 131 -0.99 4.20 -0.60
C ALA A 131 -1.72 3.50 0.54
N ALA A 132 -2.85 2.85 0.28
CA ALA A 132 -3.47 1.95 1.26
C ALA A 132 -2.59 0.72 1.53
N LEU A 133 -1.99 0.17 0.48
CA LEU A 133 -0.99 -0.90 0.56
C LEU A 133 0.32 -0.41 -0.06
N LEU A 134 1.39 -0.44 0.72
CA LEU A 134 2.73 -0.10 0.27
C LEU A 134 3.63 -1.33 0.37
N PHE A 135 4.13 -1.75 -0.78
CA PHE A 135 5.11 -2.81 -0.92
C PHE A 135 6.43 -2.22 -1.38
N GLN A 136 7.47 -2.43 -0.59
CA GLN A 136 8.86 -2.11 -0.91
C GLN A 136 9.76 -3.37 -0.82
N PRO A 137 9.42 -4.47 -1.52
CA PRO A 137 10.06 -5.75 -1.29
C PRO A 137 11.32 -5.92 -2.13
N SER A 138 12.36 -6.55 -1.57
CA SER A 138 13.59 -6.77 -2.33
C SER A 138 13.59 -8.05 -3.17
N GLN A 139 12.81 -9.12 -2.87
CA GLN A 139 12.71 -10.41 -3.62
C GLN A 139 11.51 -11.29 -3.13
N GLN A 140 10.68 -11.89 -4.02
CA GLN A 140 9.64 -12.97 -3.87
C GLN A 140 8.31 -12.75 -4.64
N TYR A 141 7.18 -13.39 -4.24
CA TYR A 141 5.89 -13.47 -4.97
C TYR A 141 4.74 -13.02 -4.08
N SER A 142 3.92 -12.09 -4.56
CA SER A 142 2.78 -11.54 -3.81
C SER A 142 1.49 -11.63 -4.62
N THR A 143 0.39 -11.98 -3.95
CA THR A 143 -0.96 -12.04 -4.53
C THR A 143 -1.93 -11.17 -3.74
N ILE A 144 -2.65 -10.32 -4.45
CA ILE A 144 -3.78 -9.52 -3.95
C ILE A 144 -5.00 -9.93 -4.75
N ARG A 145 -6.03 -10.45 -4.08
CA ARG A 145 -7.21 -10.99 -4.79
C ARG A 145 -8.51 -10.85 -4.06
N LEU A 146 -9.60 -10.65 -4.79
CA LEU A 146 -10.96 -10.59 -4.23
C LEU A 146 -11.10 -9.51 -3.14
N ASP A 147 -10.26 -8.49 -3.18
CA ASP A 147 -10.29 -7.36 -2.24
C ASP A 147 -11.10 -6.19 -2.82
N THR A 148 -11.65 -5.37 -1.93
CA THR A 148 -12.30 -4.11 -2.30
C THR A 148 -11.51 -2.94 -1.74
N PHE A 149 -11.07 -2.05 -2.61
CA PHE A 149 -10.47 -0.76 -2.30
C PHE A 149 -11.48 0.32 -2.64
N SER A 150 -11.92 1.12 -1.65
CA SER A 150 -12.88 2.18 -1.90
C SER A 150 -12.57 3.49 -1.18
N ASP A 151 -12.91 4.60 -1.83
CA ASP A 151 -12.92 5.93 -1.21
C ASP A 151 -11.56 6.31 -0.61
N ILE A 152 -10.48 6.06 -1.37
CA ILE A 152 -9.11 6.42 -1.00
C ILE A 152 -8.79 7.80 -1.58
N LYS A 153 -8.25 8.70 -0.77
CA LYS A 153 -7.94 10.09 -1.15
C LYS A 153 -6.48 10.41 -0.92
N ASN A 154 -5.90 11.20 -1.82
CA ASN A 154 -4.52 11.69 -1.77
C ASN A 154 -3.48 10.56 -1.70
N GLY A 155 -3.77 9.43 -2.34
CA GLY A 155 -2.88 8.28 -2.39
C GLY A 155 -3.49 7.19 -3.24
N SER A 156 -2.66 6.24 -3.66
CA SER A 156 -3.09 5.10 -4.46
C SER A 156 -3.72 4.00 -3.60
N ALA A 157 -4.39 3.03 -4.23
CA ALA A 157 -4.81 1.83 -3.50
C ALA A 157 -3.59 0.93 -3.22
N ILE A 158 -2.75 0.71 -4.23
CA ILE A 158 -1.57 -0.14 -4.17
C ILE A 158 -0.38 0.61 -4.75
N LEU A 159 0.69 0.74 -3.98
CA LEU A 159 1.99 1.20 -4.45
C LEU A 159 3.02 0.08 -4.32
N LEU A 160 3.61 -0.28 -5.45
CA LEU A 160 4.77 -1.17 -5.56
C LEU A 160 5.99 -0.32 -5.89
N ASP A 161 6.92 -0.19 -4.94
CA ASP A 161 8.14 0.58 -5.10
C ASP A 161 9.36 -0.33 -4.99
N ASN A 162 10.18 -0.39 -6.05
CA ASN A 162 11.40 -1.18 -6.10
C ASN A 162 11.18 -2.69 -5.89
N SER A 163 10.18 -3.26 -6.57
CA SER A 163 9.92 -4.70 -6.49
C SER A 163 10.84 -5.47 -7.43
N ASN A 164 11.51 -6.53 -6.96
CA ASN A 164 12.08 -7.60 -7.81
C ASN A 164 11.14 -8.82 -7.87
N GLU A 165 9.84 -8.58 -7.75
CA GLU A 165 8.84 -9.61 -7.45
C GLU A 165 7.90 -9.92 -8.62
N ASN A 166 7.36 -11.14 -8.58
CA ASN A 166 6.17 -11.48 -9.33
C ASN A 166 4.94 -11.06 -8.53
N PHE A 167 4.13 -10.18 -9.09
CA PHE A 167 2.97 -9.62 -8.39
C PHE A 167 1.69 -9.93 -9.16
N VAL A 168 0.70 -10.50 -8.48
CA VAL A 168 -0.59 -10.85 -9.08
C VAL A 168 -1.69 -10.08 -8.38
N ILE A 169 -2.39 -9.24 -9.14
CA ILE A 169 -3.54 -8.44 -8.71
C ILE A 169 -4.73 -8.93 -9.51
N ILE A 170 -5.59 -9.74 -8.88
CA ILE A 170 -6.65 -10.46 -9.60
C ILE A 170 -8.02 -10.36 -8.93
N GLN A 171 -9.07 -10.07 -9.70
CA GLN A 171 -10.45 -10.02 -9.21
C GLN A 171 -10.68 -9.03 -8.07
N ASN A 172 -9.95 -7.92 -8.04
CA ASN A 172 -10.16 -6.85 -7.07
C ASN A 172 -11.10 -5.76 -7.62
N GLN A 173 -11.68 -4.99 -6.71
CA GLN A 173 -12.47 -3.80 -7.03
C GLN A 173 -11.78 -2.56 -6.51
N PHE A 174 -11.60 -1.57 -7.37
CA PHE A 174 -11.01 -0.27 -7.06
C PHE A 174 -12.04 0.81 -7.39
N ILE A 175 -12.64 1.43 -6.37
CA ILE A 175 -13.82 2.29 -6.53
C ILE A 175 -13.54 3.66 -5.89
N ASN A 176 -13.78 4.74 -6.63
CA ASN A 176 -13.67 6.12 -6.13
C ASN A 176 -12.30 6.44 -5.52
N ILE A 177 -11.22 6.07 -6.20
CA ILE A 177 -9.87 6.43 -5.77
C ILE A 177 -9.52 7.82 -6.31
N ASP A 178 -9.27 8.79 -5.45
CA ASP A 178 -8.90 10.18 -5.80
C ASP A 178 -7.45 10.44 -5.39
N ALA A 179 -6.51 9.95 -6.20
CA ALA A 179 -5.08 9.98 -5.88
C ALA A 179 -4.40 11.28 -6.31
N LYS A 180 -4.81 12.41 -5.72
CA LYS A 180 -4.29 13.77 -6.03
C LYS A 180 -2.78 13.92 -5.95
N THR A 181 -2.13 13.15 -5.09
CA THR A 181 -0.68 13.22 -4.85
C THR A 181 0.07 12.09 -5.56
N SER A 182 -0.62 11.07 -6.10
CA SER A 182 0.02 9.87 -6.65
C SER A 182 -0.07 9.81 -8.17
N LEU A 183 0.94 9.21 -8.80
CA LEU A 183 1.04 9.08 -10.25
C LEU A 183 -0.10 8.24 -10.84
N GLY A 184 -0.59 7.25 -10.09
CA GLY A 184 -1.70 6.39 -10.47
C GLY A 184 -2.82 6.41 -9.42
N GLY A 185 -4.06 6.30 -9.87
CA GLY A 185 -5.22 6.19 -8.98
C GLY A 185 -5.25 4.87 -8.21
N ALA A 186 -5.45 3.75 -8.89
CA ALA A 186 -5.58 2.46 -8.22
C ALA A 186 -4.22 1.81 -7.94
N ILE A 187 -3.41 1.58 -8.97
CA ILE A 187 -2.16 0.80 -8.88
C ILE A 187 -1.02 1.66 -9.40
N VAL A 188 0.04 1.76 -8.61
CA VAL A 188 1.27 2.46 -8.96
C VAL A 188 2.44 1.52 -8.85
N ILE A 189 3.26 1.47 -9.90
CA ILE A 189 4.46 0.64 -9.97
C ILE A 189 5.62 1.55 -10.33
N ILE A 190 6.57 1.70 -9.42
CA ILE A 190 7.79 2.50 -9.61
C ILE A 190 9.03 1.66 -9.39
N ASN A 191 10.12 2.02 -10.07
CA ASN A 191 11.40 1.31 -10.04
C ASN A 191 11.31 -0.21 -10.33
N PRO A 192 10.55 -0.68 -11.34
CA PRO A 192 10.47 -2.12 -11.64
C PRO A 192 11.79 -2.66 -12.20
N THR A 193 12.11 -3.93 -11.96
CA THR A 193 13.33 -4.57 -12.48
C THR A 193 13.03 -5.57 -13.59
N ALA A 194 14.07 -6.01 -14.33
CA ALA A 194 13.90 -6.83 -15.54
C ALA A 194 13.24 -8.20 -15.29
N THR A 195 13.28 -8.70 -14.05
CA THR A 195 12.77 -10.03 -13.69
C THR A 195 11.30 -10.03 -13.26
N ASN A 196 10.68 -8.86 -13.11
CA ASN A 196 9.31 -8.77 -12.65
C ASN A 196 8.32 -9.28 -13.69
N ILE A 197 7.40 -10.14 -13.23
CA ILE A 197 6.14 -10.43 -13.92
C ILE A 197 5.01 -9.84 -13.09
N ILE A 198 4.40 -8.78 -13.59
CA ILE A 198 3.25 -8.16 -12.94
C ILE A 198 2.01 -8.50 -13.74
N THR A 199 1.04 -9.08 -13.07
CA THR A 199 -0.23 -9.49 -13.65
C THR A 199 -1.38 -8.75 -12.99
N ALA A 200 -2.14 -7.99 -13.79
CA ALA A 200 -3.44 -7.46 -13.43
C ALA A 200 -4.49 -8.18 -14.27
N GLN A 201 -5.47 -8.81 -13.63
CA GLN A 201 -6.49 -9.58 -14.34
C GLN A 201 -7.85 -9.54 -13.66
N TYR A 202 -8.94 -9.44 -14.43
CA TYR A 202 -10.32 -9.48 -13.92
C TYR A 202 -10.63 -8.45 -12.84
N ASN A 203 -9.88 -7.36 -12.74
CA ASN A 203 -10.14 -6.29 -11.80
C ASN A 203 -11.18 -5.32 -12.37
N THR A 204 -11.91 -4.65 -11.48
CA THR A 204 -12.80 -3.55 -11.83
C THR A 204 -12.25 -2.25 -11.29
N PHE A 205 -12.13 -1.25 -12.15
CA PHE A 205 -11.68 0.10 -11.83
C PHE A 205 -12.83 1.07 -12.15
N GLU A 206 -13.39 1.70 -11.12
CA GLU A 206 -14.54 2.58 -11.22
C GLU A 206 -14.24 3.93 -10.58
N ASN A 207 -14.36 5.02 -11.35
CA ASN A 207 -14.24 6.40 -10.88
C ASN A 207 -12.89 6.72 -10.22
N ASN A 208 -11.80 6.22 -10.81
CA ASN A 208 -10.45 6.38 -10.27
C ASN A 208 -9.70 7.51 -10.97
N LYS A 209 -8.95 8.29 -10.19
CA LYS A 209 -8.20 9.47 -10.60
C LYS A 209 -6.77 9.43 -10.09
N GLY A 210 -5.83 9.91 -10.90
CA GLY A 210 -4.41 10.03 -10.53
C GLY A 210 -3.71 11.09 -11.37
N LEU A 211 -2.49 11.48 -10.98
CA LEU A 211 -1.74 12.58 -11.62
C LEU A 211 -1.26 12.28 -13.04
N LYS A 212 -1.08 11.00 -13.39
CA LYS A 212 -0.62 10.56 -14.72
C LYS A 212 -1.46 9.42 -15.30
N ALA A 213 -2.09 8.63 -14.45
CA ALA A 213 -3.06 7.62 -14.87
C ALA A 213 -4.17 7.48 -13.83
N GLY A 214 -5.43 7.48 -14.25
CA GLY A 214 -6.53 7.29 -13.30
C GLY A 214 -6.61 5.88 -12.72
N ALA A 215 -6.09 4.84 -13.40
CA ALA A 215 -6.14 3.46 -12.93
C ALA A 215 -4.76 2.88 -12.60
N ILE A 216 -3.97 2.53 -13.62
CA ILE A 216 -2.67 1.86 -13.45
C ILE A 216 -1.58 2.77 -14.01
N TYR A 217 -0.61 3.12 -13.17
CA TYR A 217 0.62 3.79 -13.58
C TYR A 217 1.82 2.87 -13.41
N ILE A 218 2.69 2.86 -14.41
CA ILE A 218 3.92 2.06 -14.45
C ILE A 218 5.06 2.96 -14.91
N ASP A 219 6.05 3.17 -14.05
CA ASP A 219 7.30 3.84 -14.44
C ASP A 219 8.25 2.84 -15.12
N ALA A 220 8.52 3.06 -16.40
CA ALA A 220 9.31 2.15 -17.24
C ALA A 220 10.82 2.50 -17.28
N SER A 221 11.29 3.33 -16.35
CA SER A 221 12.54 4.09 -16.50
C SER A 221 13.86 3.29 -16.48
N VAL A 222 13.89 2.02 -16.06
CA VAL A 222 15.19 1.38 -15.75
C VAL A 222 15.45 0.03 -16.42
N ARG A 223 14.44 -0.83 -16.67
CA ARG A 223 14.61 -2.22 -17.15
C ARG A 223 13.39 -2.74 -17.93
N ALA A 224 13.44 -3.96 -18.49
CA ALA A 224 12.39 -4.57 -19.32
C ALA A 224 11.54 -5.66 -18.60
N PRO A 225 10.72 -5.30 -17.59
CA PRO A 225 9.76 -6.20 -16.93
C PRO A 225 8.65 -6.68 -17.88
N LYS A 226 7.96 -7.75 -17.49
CA LYS A 226 6.80 -8.28 -18.21
C LYS A 226 5.50 -7.87 -17.49
N TYR A 227 4.62 -7.21 -18.22
CA TYR A 227 3.29 -6.82 -17.73
C TYR A 227 2.22 -7.63 -18.46
N ASN A 228 1.33 -8.28 -17.70
CA ASN A 228 0.14 -8.94 -18.24
C ASN A 228 -1.09 -8.22 -17.68
N ILE A 229 -1.77 -7.43 -18.51
CA ILE A 229 -2.99 -6.69 -18.14
C ILE A 229 -4.10 -7.17 -19.06
N TYR A 230 -5.10 -7.87 -18.54
CA TYR A 230 -6.12 -8.50 -19.40
C TYR A 230 -7.42 -8.81 -18.64
N TYR A 231 -8.54 -8.66 -19.35
CA TYR A 231 -9.90 -8.84 -18.81
C TYR A 231 -10.27 -7.93 -17.63
N ASP A 232 -9.59 -6.79 -17.48
CA ASP A 232 -9.97 -5.75 -16.54
C ASP A 232 -11.06 -4.83 -17.11
N ILE A 233 -11.89 -4.26 -16.24
CA ILE A 233 -12.94 -3.29 -16.59
C ILE A 233 -12.54 -1.91 -16.07
N PHE A 234 -12.57 -0.90 -16.94
CA PHE A 234 -12.24 0.49 -16.60
C PHE A 234 -13.44 1.39 -16.90
N THR A 235 -13.93 2.14 -15.91
CA THR A 235 -15.07 3.05 -16.05
C THR A 235 -14.82 4.31 -15.23
N GLY A 236 -15.06 5.49 -15.80
CA GLY A 236 -14.87 6.76 -15.09
C GLY A 236 -13.42 7.07 -14.70
N ILE A 237 -12.45 6.68 -15.53
CA ILE A 237 -11.02 6.88 -15.24
C ILE A 237 -10.58 8.27 -15.71
N GLU A 238 -9.99 9.07 -14.82
CA GLU A 238 -9.62 10.46 -15.09
C GLU A 238 -8.17 10.77 -14.70
N GLU A 239 -7.52 11.67 -15.43
CA GLU A 239 -6.30 12.35 -14.96
C GLU A 239 -6.70 13.55 -14.10
N ILE A 240 -5.98 13.77 -13.01
CA ILE A 240 -6.17 14.95 -12.18
C ILE A 240 -5.39 16.09 -12.81
N ALA A 241 -6.10 17.05 -13.40
CA ALA A 241 -5.49 18.30 -13.83
C ALA A 241 -4.86 18.99 -12.60
N LYS A 242 -3.54 19.21 -12.60
CA LYS A 242 -2.94 20.16 -11.67
C LYS A 242 -3.58 21.51 -11.96
N ALA A 243 -4.15 22.15 -10.94
CA ALA A 243 -4.50 23.56 -11.05
C ALA A 243 -3.22 24.30 -11.45
N VAL A 244 -3.22 24.95 -12.60
CA VAL A 244 -2.16 25.90 -12.95
C VAL A 244 -2.31 27.01 -11.92
N GLU A 245 -1.33 27.17 -11.05
CA GLU A 245 -1.19 28.43 -10.32
C GLU A 245 -0.97 29.50 -11.39
N GLU A 246 -1.99 30.29 -11.69
CA GLU A 246 -1.80 31.54 -12.40
C GLU A 246 -0.90 32.41 -11.51
N GLU A 247 0.40 32.39 -11.76
CA GLU A 247 1.27 33.47 -11.34
C GLU A 247 0.68 34.74 -11.95
N SER A 248 0.03 35.55 -11.11
CA SER A 248 -0.41 36.88 -11.50
C SER A 248 0.82 37.64 -11.95
N GLU A 249 0.91 37.95 -13.25
CA GLU A 249 1.87 38.91 -13.78
C GLU A 249 1.69 40.23 -13.01
N GLU A 250 2.61 40.52 -12.09
CA GLU A 250 2.76 41.88 -11.58
C GLU A 250 3.19 42.76 -12.75
N GLU A 251 2.23 43.52 -13.27
CA GLU A 251 2.46 44.60 -14.21
C GLU A 251 3.39 45.64 -13.55
N ILE A 252 4.68 45.52 -13.80
CA ILE A 252 5.67 46.53 -13.39
C ILE A 252 5.44 47.77 -14.26
N VAL A 253 4.63 48.69 -13.74
CA VAL A 253 4.50 50.05 -14.28
C VAL A 253 5.73 50.85 -13.85
N PHE A 254 6.62 51.15 -14.80
CA PHE A 254 7.66 52.16 -14.61
C PHE A 254 7.05 53.56 -14.74
N PHE A 255 7.19 54.37 -13.69
CA PHE A 255 6.96 55.82 -13.68
C PHE A 255 8.18 56.58 -14.20
#